data_AF-A0A1G0X0P3-F1
#
_entry.id   AF-A0A1G0X0P3-F1
#
_cell.length_a   1.000
_cell.length_b   1.000
_cell.length_c   1.000
_cell.angle_alpha   90.00
_cell.angle_beta   90.00
_cell.angle_gamma   90.00
#
_symmetry.space_group_name_H-M   'P 1'
#
loop_
_entity.id
_entity.type
_entity.pdbx_description
1 polymer ?
#
loop_
_entity_poly.entity_id
_entity_poly.type
_entity_poly.pdbx_seq_one_letter_code
_entity_poly.pdbx_strand_id
1 'polypeptide(L)'
;MSDFKDLGSWISSLAKHLAKDSIPEVEMHPSFIKHENFIYELIDKIQAFPEEITEEIELLYSASLMAFDICVAELKGGVDALNKPAIKLLDKLMAYLAEAMHTKTHSLGFYLPLLNSFYETKVELSSALQQAYFAIADREDLQDEKDVDYLAVMQEMLQELADLSIFDIAEHIFSQSHAMQPDFYFGLIFDLCNIKEGHEVALMFLLHPNQEVRAIAILVLDEMIANLDLSPLALSRLKSISHWYAEKYQDYFARWLKIQRKKGCFYAKASSNLADIKWYATEIDGSGSQGLFIYIKQKRQYRLCGLLVKYAFGIKDVWITSPLSKQELIKYRQEAFDHTTTLRLVTQEYTEQIVNHFLGVMHSQNALPSLYLLQIQEILGIEFVPLCIFPTSLIQELGVQIVPFTQEVVKAGVRQSKNWERDKPIVQSWFEESPAIDHLVNKCCSYVNGVKICAMDEAINLVREEVFSQNRAKWVFHFLWMALWAKANAGKKERFWKDCFFIACALNEGEPLENIPVINDMVELCVLNSLETMKDRRSHLSLS
;
A
#
# COMPACT_ATOMS: atom_id res chain seq x y z
N MET A 1 26.59 8.76 0.69
CA MET A 1 25.69 8.81 1.87
C MET A 1 26.54 8.82 3.13
N SER A 2 26.29 9.73 4.08
CA SER A 2 27.04 9.77 5.34
C SER A 2 26.64 8.59 6.23
N ASP A 3 27.62 7.88 6.79
CA ASP A 3 27.40 6.96 7.91
C ASP A 3 26.73 7.76 9.05
N PHE A 4 25.43 7.57 9.25
CA PHE A 4 24.73 8.12 10.42
C PHE A 4 25.28 7.42 11.66
N LYS A 5 25.99 8.18 12.50
CA LYS A 5 26.59 7.66 13.74
C LYS A 5 25.75 7.91 14.99
N ASP A 6 24.70 8.74 14.89
CA ASP A 6 23.94 9.20 16.05
C ASP A 6 22.47 9.42 15.68
N LEU A 7 21.59 8.57 16.22
CA LEU A 7 20.13 8.64 16.07
C LEU A 7 19.55 9.91 16.72
N GLY A 8 20.10 10.35 17.85
CA GLY A 8 19.63 11.54 18.57
C GLY A 8 19.81 12.83 17.76
N SER A 9 20.92 12.93 17.01
CA SER A 9 21.16 14.06 16.11
C SER A 9 20.12 14.14 14.99
N TRP A 10 19.68 12.99 14.48
CA TRP A 10 18.68 12.87 13.44
C TRP A 10 17.29 13.27 13.95
N ILE A 11 16.85 12.71 15.08
CA ILE A 11 15.57 13.08 15.72
C ILE A 11 15.53 14.59 16.03
N SER A 12 16.64 15.16 16.50
CA SER A 12 16.74 16.60 16.74
C SER A 12 16.61 17.43 15.45
N SER A 13 17.04 16.87 14.32
CA SER A 13 16.85 17.48 13.00
C SER A 13 15.39 17.42 12.59
N LEU A 14 14.72 16.27 12.76
CA LEU A 14 13.27 16.12 12.51
C LEU A 14 12.46 17.13 13.33
N ALA A 15 12.77 17.30 14.62
CA ALA A 15 12.10 18.28 15.47
C ALA A 15 12.24 19.72 14.94
N LYS A 16 13.41 20.08 14.39
CA LYS A 16 13.63 21.39 13.76
C LYS A 16 12.86 21.56 12.46
N HIS A 17 12.61 20.48 11.73
CA HIS A 17 11.80 20.49 10.51
C HIS A 17 10.31 20.67 10.84
N LEU A 18 9.82 19.94 11.85
CA LEU A 18 8.47 20.09 12.39
C LEU A 18 8.21 21.53 12.87
N ALA A 19 9.14 22.11 13.62
CA ALA A 19 9.04 23.51 14.09
C ALA A 19 8.92 24.55 12.96
N LYS A 20 9.29 24.20 11.73
CA LYS A 20 9.29 25.08 10.56
C LYS A 20 8.18 24.75 9.56
N ASP A 21 7.27 23.82 9.89
CA ASP A 21 6.29 23.24 8.95
C ASP A 21 6.94 22.82 7.62
N SER A 22 8.14 22.24 7.71
CA SER A 22 8.92 21.79 6.56
C SER A 22 9.05 20.28 6.56
N ILE A 23 8.99 19.68 5.37
CA ILE A 23 9.16 18.24 5.19
C ILE A 23 10.67 17.92 5.29
N PRO A 24 11.09 16.93 6.08
CA PRO A 24 12.47 16.46 6.06
C PRO A 24 12.81 15.89 4.67
N GLU A 25 13.99 16.20 4.12
CA GLU A 25 14.43 15.59 2.85
C GLU A 25 14.49 14.06 3.01
N VAL A 26 13.81 13.33 2.10
CA VAL A 26 13.62 11.86 2.13
C VAL A 26 14.94 11.08 2.19
N GLU A 27 16.05 11.67 1.73
CA GLU A 27 17.37 11.03 1.63
C GLU A 27 18.21 11.06 2.93
N MET A 28 17.67 11.59 4.04
CA MET A 28 18.44 11.79 5.28
C MET A 28 17.92 11.01 6.49
N HIS A 29 17.48 9.76 6.35
CA HIS A 29 17.21 8.90 7.50
C HIS A 29 18.25 7.78 7.66
N PRO A 30 18.60 7.38 8.90
CA PRO A 30 19.43 6.20 9.12
C PRO A 30 18.68 4.95 8.67
N SER A 31 19.40 3.96 8.12
CA SER A 31 18.81 2.65 7.86
C SER A 31 18.78 1.83 9.15
N PHE A 32 17.58 1.57 9.66
CA PHE A 32 17.36 0.72 10.83
C PHE A 32 17.72 -0.73 10.56
N ILE A 33 17.65 -1.19 9.30
CA ILE A 33 18.10 -2.53 8.91
C ILE A 33 19.63 -2.67 9.06
N LYS A 34 20.39 -1.61 8.74
CA LYS A 34 21.87 -1.62 8.86
C LYS A 34 22.35 -1.39 10.30
N HIS A 35 21.58 -0.69 11.12
CA HIS A 35 21.94 -0.31 12.48
C HIS A 35 20.93 -0.84 13.51
N GLU A 36 20.97 -2.15 13.81
CA GLU A 36 19.98 -2.78 14.70
C GLU A 36 19.86 -2.11 16.08
N ASN A 37 20.94 -1.51 16.58
CA ASN A 37 20.94 -0.85 17.88
C ASN A 37 20.04 0.39 17.94
N PHE A 38 19.77 1.03 16.79
CA PHE A 38 18.92 2.23 16.74
C PHE A 38 17.47 1.91 17.10
N ILE A 39 17.01 0.68 16.92
CA ILE A 39 15.67 0.25 17.33
C ILE A 39 15.51 0.35 18.86
N TYR A 40 16.47 -0.18 19.61
CA TYR A 40 16.44 -0.13 21.08
C TYR A 40 16.62 1.30 21.58
N GLU A 41 17.57 2.04 21.00
CA GLU A 41 17.81 3.44 21.37
C GLU A 41 16.57 4.31 21.12
N LEU A 42 15.83 4.06 20.04
CA LEU A 42 14.60 4.79 19.73
C LEU A 42 13.52 4.55 20.78
N ILE A 43 13.27 3.28 21.13
CA ILE A 43 12.29 2.92 22.16
C ILE A 43 12.70 3.54 23.51
N ASP A 44 13.96 3.39 23.91
CA ASP A 44 14.46 3.94 25.18
C ASP A 44 14.30 5.47 25.25
N LYS A 45 14.55 6.17 24.14
CA LYS A 45 14.34 7.62 24.05
C LYS A 45 12.86 8.00 24.19
N ILE A 46 11.97 7.28 23.52
CA ILE A 46 10.53 7.54 23.61
C ILE A 46 10.05 7.28 25.04
N GLN A 47 10.49 6.20 25.67
CA GLN A 47 10.17 5.88 27.05
C GLN A 47 10.77 6.81 28.11
N ALA A 48 11.73 7.65 27.74
CA ALA A 48 12.33 8.61 28.65
C ALA A 48 11.49 9.90 28.77
N PHE A 49 10.50 10.11 27.89
CA PHE A 49 9.59 11.23 28.01
C PHE A 49 8.65 11.05 29.22
N PRO A 50 8.21 12.15 29.86
CA PRO A 50 7.17 12.09 30.88
C PRO A 50 5.82 11.71 30.27
N GLU A 51 4.89 11.30 31.13
CA GLU A 51 3.50 11.02 30.75
C GLU A 51 2.80 12.24 30.13
N GLU A 52 2.90 13.38 30.81
CA GLU A 52 2.38 14.65 30.33
C GLU A 52 3.43 15.36 29.47
N ILE A 53 3.16 15.43 28.16
CA ILE A 53 4.03 16.10 27.19
C ILE A 53 3.80 17.62 27.29
N THR A 54 4.84 18.36 27.66
CA THR A 54 4.81 19.84 27.71
C THR A 54 5.20 20.45 26.38
N GLU A 55 4.82 21.71 26.14
CA GLU A 55 5.17 22.47 24.92
C GLU A 55 6.68 22.46 24.63
N GLU A 56 7.54 22.41 25.66
CA GLU A 56 8.99 22.42 25.52
C GLU A 56 9.56 21.13 24.90
N ILE A 57 8.88 20.00 25.09
CA ILE A 57 9.33 18.67 24.64
C ILE A 57 8.45 18.08 23.53
N GLU A 58 7.28 18.67 23.26
CA GLU A 58 6.32 18.22 22.26
C GLU A 58 6.94 17.96 20.89
N LEU A 59 7.73 18.91 20.38
CA LEU A 59 8.38 18.77 19.07
C LEU A 59 9.36 17.60 19.02
N LEU A 60 10.06 17.32 20.13
CA LEU A 60 11.02 16.22 20.20
C LEU A 60 10.31 14.88 20.37
N TYR A 61 9.22 14.85 21.12
CA TYR A 61 8.34 13.68 21.24
C TYR A 61 7.74 13.31 19.88
N SER A 62 7.10 14.27 19.20
CA SER A 62 6.54 14.10 17.86
C SER A 62 7.58 13.68 16.83
N ALA A 63 8.80 14.23 16.89
CA ALA A 63 9.90 13.79 16.05
C ALA A 63 10.34 12.34 16.33
N SER A 64 10.26 11.89 17.59
CA SER A 64 10.58 10.53 17.99
C SER A 64 9.50 9.53 17.53
N LEU A 65 8.23 9.93 17.56
CA LEU A 65 7.13 9.16 16.98
C LEU A 65 7.30 9.03 15.46
N MET A 66 7.56 10.13 14.75
CA MET A 66 7.84 10.11 13.31
C MET A 66 9.04 9.21 12.97
N ALA A 67 10.10 9.23 13.79
CA ALA A 67 11.23 8.32 13.64
C ALA A 67 10.83 6.84 13.82
N PHE A 68 9.88 6.56 14.72
CA PHE A 68 9.33 5.23 14.94
C PHE A 68 8.48 4.76 13.74
N ASP A 69 7.65 5.63 13.19
CA ASP A 69 6.87 5.36 11.97
C ASP A 69 7.79 4.99 10.80
N ILE A 70 8.86 5.76 10.58
CA ILE A 70 9.87 5.49 9.55
C ILE A 70 10.54 4.14 9.79
N CYS A 71 10.89 3.82 11.05
CA CYS A 71 11.49 2.54 11.41
C CYS A 71 10.57 1.37 11.07
N VAL A 72 9.30 1.42 11.49
CA VAL A 72 8.33 0.34 11.23
C VAL A 72 8.07 0.22 9.73
N ALA A 73 7.95 1.32 9.00
CA ALA A 73 7.77 1.33 7.55
C ALA A 73 8.98 0.73 6.80
N GLU A 74 10.22 1.06 7.18
CA GLU A 74 11.44 0.47 6.61
C GLU A 74 11.47 -1.05 6.83
N LEU A 75 11.21 -1.48 8.07
CA LEU A 75 11.21 -2.90 8.43
C LEU A 75 10.11 -3.66 7.68
N LYS A 76 8.90 -3.10 7.60
CA LYS A 76 7.79 -3.68 6.83
C LYS A 76 8.10 -3.76 5.34
N GLY A 77 8.69 -2.72 4.75
CA GLY A 77 9.17 -2.74 3.37
C GLY A 77 10.17 -3.89 3.14
N GLY A 78 11.08 -4.09 4.09
CA GLY A 78 11.99 -5.24 4.10
C GLY A 78 11.27 -6.59 4.22
N VAL A 79 10.26 -6.71 5.08
CA VAL A 79 9.44 -7.93 5.21
C VAL A 79 8.72 -8.25 3.89
N ASP A 80 8.12 -7.25 3.24
CA ASP A 80 7.45 -7.40 1.95
C ASP A 80 8.42 -7.83 0.82
N ALA A 81 9.70 -7.47 0.96
CA ALA A 81 10.79 -7.91 0.08
C ALA A 81 11.43 -9.24 0.50
N LEU A 82 10.88 -9.94 1.50
CA LEU A 82 11.42 -11.18 2.08
C LEU A 82 12.86 -11.05 2.62
N ASN A 83 13.22 -9.86 3.10
CA ASN A 83 14.50 -9.57 3.70
C ASN A 83 14.58 -10.16 5.12
N LYS A 84 15.33 -11.26 5.29
CA LYS A 84 15.46 -11.99 6.57
C LYS A 84 15.91 -11.10 7.75
N PRO A 85 16.95 -10.24 7.61
CA PRO A 85 17.27 -9.24 8.62
C PRO A 85 16.09 -8.38 9.07
N ALA A 86 15.30 -7.85 8.14
CA ALA A 86 14.16 -6.97 8.45
C ALA A 86 13.08 -7.72 9.24
N ILE A 87 12.76 -8.95 8.85
CA ILE A 87 11.81 -9.82 9.57
C ILE A 87 12.26 -9.99 11.03
N LYS A 88 13.52 -10.37 11.26
CA LYS A 88 14.07 -10.56 12.61
C LYS A 88 14.10 -9.27 13.43
N LEU A 89 14.35 -8.13 12.79
CA LEU A 89 14.39 -6.84 13.46
C LEU A 89 13.00 -6.34 13.84
N LEU A 90 11.98 -6.61 13.01
CA LEU A 90 10.59 -6.32 13.34
C LEU A 90 10.12 -7.11 14.56
N ASP A 91 10.46 -8.40 14.63
CA ASP A 91 10.19 -9.23 15.81
C ASP A 91 10.88 -8.70 17.07
N LYS A 92 12.16 -8.30 16.95
CA LYS A 92 12.94 -7.70 18.05
C LYS A 92 12.35 -6.36 18.50
N LEU A 93 11.94 -5.50 17.57
CA LEU A 93 11.30 -4.21 17.84
C LEU A 93 10.04 -4.42 18.70
N MET A 94 9.14 -5.32 18.28
CA MET A 94 7.90 -5.60 19.01
C MET A 94 8.16 -6.22 20.38
N ALA A 95 9.12 -7.15 20.48
CA ALA A 95 9.47 -7.79 21.74
C ALA A 95 10.05 -6.78 22.74
N TYR A 96 10.92 -5.88 22.28
CA TYR A 96 11.50 -4.86 23.14
C TYR A 96 10.46 -3.84 23.58
N LEU A 97 9.58 -3.39 22.66
CA LEU A 97 8.47 -2.50 23.03
C LEU A 97 7.56 -3.15 24.07
N ALA A 98 7.26 -4.44 23.95
CA ALA A 98 6.46 -5.17 24.93
C ALA A 98 7.12 -5.20 26.32
N GLU A 99 8.43 -5.51 26.40
CA GLU A 99 9.20 -5.44 27.64
C GLU A 99 9.18 -4.03 28.25
N ALA A 100 9.32 -3.04 27.38
CA ALA A 100 9.34 -1.65 27.75
C ALA A 100 7.95 -1.22 28.31
N MET A 101 6.85 -1.69 27.74
CA MET A 101 5.48 -1.48 28.25
C MET A 101 5.23 -2.18 29.60
N HIS A 102 5.84 -3.35 29.84
CA HIS A 102 5.71 -4.04 31.12
C HIS A 102 6.47 -3.39 32.27
N THR A 103 7.62 -2.77 31.97
CA THR A 103 8.57 -2.26 32.97
C THR A 103 8.33 -0.81 33.35
N LYS A 104 7.72 -0.01 32.48
CA LYS A 104 7.38 1.40 32.74
C LYS A 104 5.92 1.57 33.11
N THR A 105 5.60 2.70 33.71
CA THR A 105 4.27 3.02 34.26
C THR A 105 3.55 4.07 33.42
N HIS A 106 3.80 4.11 32.12
CA HIS A 106 3.05 4.99 31.23
C HIS A 106 1.64 4.46 31.01
N SER A 107 0.69 5.36 30.73
CA SER A 107 -0.68 4.97 30.40
C SER A 107 -0.75 4.29 29.02
N LEU A 108 -1.88 3.66 28.75
CA LEU A 108 -2.20 3.17 27.42
C LEU A 108 -2.19 4.30 26.39
N GLY A 109 -2.71 5.48 26.76
CA GLY A 109 -2.74 6.69 25.93
C GLY A 109 -1.37 7.10 25.40
N PHE A 110 -0.32 6.92 26.21
CA PHE A 110 1.05 7.19 25.81
C PHE A 110 1.57 6.21 24.74
N TYR A 111 1.21 4.94 24.83
CA TYR A 111 1.68 3.89 23.91
C TYR A 111 0.85 3.79 22.62
N LEU A 112 -0.40 4.26 22.62
CA LEU A 112 -1.29 4.17 21.45
C LEU A 112 -0.67 4.73 20.16
N PRO A 113 0.01 5.89 20.14
CA PRO A 113 0.69 6.37 18.93
C PRO A 113 1.68 5.36 18.34
N LEU A 114 2.45 4.65 19.18
CA LEU A 114 3.41 3.63 18.71
C LEU A 114 2.71 2.37 18.18
N LEU A 115 1.61 1.98 18.81
CA LEU A 115 0.81 0.84 18.37
C LEU A 115 0.13 1.15 17.02
N ASN A 116 -0.31 2.39 16.83
CA ASN A 116 -0.91 2.87 15.58
C ASN A 116 0.09 2.82 14.41
N SER A 117 1.38 3.05 14.63
CA SER A 117 2.42 2.89 13.58
C SER A 117 2.42 1.49 12.95
N PHE A 118 2.16 0.44 13.74
CA PHE A 118 2.04 -0.92 13.22
C PHE A 118 0.75 -1.11 12.42
N TYR A 119 -0.37 -0.54 12.90
CA TYR A 119 -1.64 -0.56 12.16
C TYR A 119 -1.51 0.11 10.79
N GLU A 120 -0.99 1.33 10.74
CA GLU A 120 -0.81 2.13 9.51
C GLU A 120 0.07 1.42 8.48
N THR A 121 1.13 0.75 8.94
CA THR A 121 2.04 -0.03 8.10
C THR A 121 1.52 -1.45 7.80
N LYS A 122 0.33 -1.82 8.29
CA LYS A 122 -0.29 -3.14 8.11
C LYS A 122 0.59 -4.27 8.65
N VAL A 123 1.18 -4.04 9.82
CA VAL A 123 1.92 -5.02 10.62
C VAL A 123 1.00 -5.56 11.71
N GLU A 124 0.85 -6.88 11.76
CA GLU A 124 0.18 -7.56 12.87
C GLU A 124 1.07 -7.52 14.11
N LEU A 125 0.47 -7.19 15.26
CA LEU A 125 1.19 -7.16 16.53
C LEU A 125 1.54 -8.59 16.97
N SER A 126 2.77 -8.79 17.44
CA SER A 126 3.16 -10.05 18.09
C SER A 126 2.32 -10.33 19.35
N SER A 127 2.14 -11.61 19.69
CA SER A 127 1.41 -12.00 20.90
C SER A 127 1.99 -11.39 22.19
N ALA A 128 3.31 -11.19 22.26
CA ALA A 128 3.93 -10.55 23.42
C ALA A 128 3.52 -9.08 23.56
N LEU A 129 3.48 -8.34 22.44
CA LEU A 129 3.09 -6.94 22.43
C LEU A 129 1.58 -6.77 22.69
N GLN A 130 0.74 -7.67 22.16
CA GLN A 130 -0.68 -7.73 22.51
C GLN A 130 -0.89 -7.99 24.02
N GLN A 131 -0.16 -8.93 24.61
CA GLN A 131 -0.22 -9.20 26.05
C GLN A 131 0.22 -8.00 26.90
N ALA A 132 1.24 -7.27 26.45
CA ALA A 132 1.67 -6.05 27.12
C ALA A 132 0.60 -4.95 27.08
N TYR A 133 -0.08 -4.79 25.94
CA TYR A 133 -1.24 -3.91 25.80
C TYR A 133 -2.35 -4.26 26.81
N PHE A 134 -2.80 -5.53 26.83
CA PHE A 134 -3.85 -5.96 27.78
C PHE A 134 -3.44 -5.78 29.23
N ALA A 135 -2.18 -6.04 29.57
CA ALA A 135 -1.69 -5.87 30.92
C ALA A 135 -1.73 -4.40 31.40
N ILE A 136 -1.71 -3.41 30.50
CA ILE A 136 -1.92 -2.00 30.83
C ILE A 136 -3.41 -1.68 30.87
N ALA A 137 -4.17 -2.08 29.83
CA ALA A 137 -5.61 -1.85 29.75
C ALA A 137 -6.34 -2.41 30.99
N ASP A 138 -6.06 -3.66 31.39
CA ASP A 138 -6.64 -4.28 32.58
C ASP A 138 -6.30 -3.50 33.87
N ARG A 139 -5.11 -2.89 33.96
CA ARG A 139 -4.72 -2.07 35.13
C ARG A 139 -5.47 -0.76 35.19
N GLU A 140 -5.78 -0.17 34.04
CA GLU A 140 -6.56 1.07 33.93
C GLU A 140 -8.03 0.78 34.21
N ASP A 141 -8.60 -0.28 33.62
CA ASP A 141 -9.98 -0.72 33.87
C ASP A 141 -10.23 -1.04 35.36
N LEU A 142 -9.27 -1.68 36.04
CA LEU A 142 -9.34 -1.94 37.49
C LEU A 142 -9.32 -0.67 38.35
N GLN A 143 -8.83 0.46 37.82
CA GLN A 143 -8.86 1.75 38.53
C GLN A 143 -10.19 2.49 38.34
N ASP A 144 -10.94 2.15 37.28
CA ASP A 144 -12.17 2.82 36.85
C ASP A 144 -13.45 2.00 37.14
N GLU A 145 -13.49 1.19 38.22
CA GLU A 145 -14.68 0.44 38.70
C GLU A 145 -15.90 1.36 38.98
N LYS A 146 -16.59 1.78 37.93
CA LYS A 146 -17.94 2.33 37.92
C LYS A 146 -18.78 1.47 36.98
N ASP A 147 -20.08 1.38 37.25
CA ASP A 147 -21.08 0.90 36.29
C ASP A 147 -21.09 1.86 35.09
N VAL A 148 -20.17 1.65 34.14
CA VAL A 148 -20.08 2.42 32.90
C VAL A 148 -21.12 1.85 31.94
N ASP A 149 -22.06 2.70 31.53
CA ASP A 149 -22.96 2.36 30.42
C ASP A 149 -22.16 2.45 29.10
N TYR A 150 -21.60 1.31 28.68
CA TYR A 150 -20.78 1.21 27.48
C TYR A 150 -21.49 1.70 26.21
N LEU A 151 -22.82 1.55 26.13
CA LEU A 151 -23.59 2.07 25.00
C LEU A 151 -23.65 3.61 25.02
N ALA A 152 -23.78 4.21 26.21
CA ALA A 152 -23.73 5.66 26.36
C ALA A 152 -22.33 6.20 26.01
N VAL A 153 -21.25 5.54 26.46
CA VAL A 153 -19.87 5.93 26.12
C VAL A 153 -19.63 5.83 24.61
N MET A 154 -20.08 4.75 23.98
CA MET A 154 -19.95 4.60 22.53
C MET A 154 -20.77 5.64 21.76
N GLN A 155 -21.96 5.99 22.25
CA GLN A 155 -22.75 7.08 21.69
C GLN A 155 -22.04 8.43 21.82
N GLU A 156 -21.45 8.73 22.98
CA GLU A 156 -20.68 9.96 23.21
C GLU A 156 -19.46 10.02 22.27
N MET A 157 -18.70 8.93 22.15
CA MET A 157 -17.58 8.84 21.20
C MET A 157 -18.03 9.08 19.75
N LEU A 158 -19.14 8.47 19.31
CA LEU A 158 -19.66 8.70 17.95
C LEU A 158 -20.15 10.15 17.75
N GLN A 159 -20.66 10.79 18.79
CA GLN A 159 -21.06 12.20 18.75
C GLN A 159 -19.85 13.13 18.67
N GLU A 160 -18.78 12.85 19.40
CA GLU A 160 -17.52 13.61 19.32
C GLU A 160 -16.90 13.54 17.92
N LEU A 161 -17.04 12.41 17.25
CA LEU A 161 -16.53 12.19 15.89
C LEU A 161 -17.54 12.56 14.80
N ALA A 162 -18.71 13.13 15.13
CA ALA A 162 -19.80 13.34 14.17
C ALA A 162 -19.47 14.31 13.02
N ASP A 163 -18.46 15.17 13.18
CA ASP A 163 -17.97 16.06 12.13
C ASP A 163 -17.08 15.36 11.08
N LEU A 164 -16.62 14.14 11.40
CA LEU A 164 -15.81 13.33 10.50
C LEU A 164 -16.68 12.56 9.50
N SER A 165 -16.05 12.06 8.43
CA SER A 165 -16.75 11.14 7.54
C SER A 165 -16.88 9.75 8.19
N ILE A 166 -17.89 8.98 7.80
CA ILE A 166 -18.08 7.61 8.30
C ILE A 166 -16.85 6.72 8.10
N PHE A 167 -16.07 6.99 7.04
CA PHE A 167 -14.84 6.28 6.73
C PHE A 167 -13.76 6.62 7.76
N ASP A 168 -13.63 7.89 8.12
CA ASP A 168 -12.66 8.36 9.11
C ASP A 168 -13.05 7.90 10.52
N ILE A 169 -14.35 7.86 10.85
CA ILE A 169 -14.85 7.28 12.10
C ILE A 169 -14.49 5.79 12.18
N ALA A 170 -14.74 5.03 11.12
CA ALA A 170 -14.42 3.60 11.08
C ALA A 170 -12.91 3.36 11.14
N GLU A 171 -12.10 4.12 10.38
CA GLU A 171 -10.63 4.02 10.42
C GLU A 171 -10.08 4.36 11.82
N HIS A 172 -10.65 5.38 12.47
CA HIS A 172 -10.30 5.71 13.85
C HIS A 172 -10.57 4.52 14.78
N ILE A 173 -11.77 3.92 14.72
CA ILE A 173 -12.08 2.74 15.53
C ILE A 173 -11.15 1.56 15.20
N PHE A 174 -10.82 1.32 13.93
CA PHE A 174 -9.93 0.23 13.52
C PHE A 174 -8.53 0.40 14.09
N SER A 175 -7.96 1.60 13.99
CA SER A 175 -6.64 1.92 14.56
C SER A 175 -6.62 1.75 16.08
N GLN A 176 -7.58 2.34 16.80
CA GLN A 176 -7.65 2.28 18.26
C GLN A 176 -7.88 0.87 18.79
N SER A 177 -8.56 0.01 18.02
CA SER A 177 -8.83 -1.37 18.40
C SER A 177 -7.82 -2.38 17.86
N HIS A 178 -6.78 -1.98 17.10
CA HIS A 178 -5.87 -2.91 16.41
C HIS A 178 -5.19 -3.93 17.32
N ALA A 179 -4.97 -3.57 18.59
CA ALA A 179 -4.38 -4.47 19.59
C ALA A 179 -5.37 -5.47 20.21
N MET A 180 -6.68 -5.29 19.97
CA MET A 180 -7.73 -6.12 20.56
C MET A 180 -7.79 -7.50 19.91
N GLN A 181 -8.17 -8.50 20.71
CA GLN A 181 -8.41 -9.85 20.20
C GLN A 181 -9.69 -9.89 19.35
N PRO A 182 -9.80 -10.83 18.39
CA PRO A 182 -10.99 -10.98 17.56
C PRO A 182 -12.31 -11.00 18.35
N ASP A 183 -12.38 -11.70 19.49
CA ASP A 183 -13.60 -11.83 20.29
C ASP A 183 -14.17 -10.49 20.81
N PHE A 184 -13.30 -9.50 21.06
CA PHE A 184 -13.72 -8.15 21.46
C PHE A 184 -14.63 -7.51 20.41
N TYR A 185 -14.35 -7.76 19.12
CA TYR A 185 -15.09 -7.18 18.02
C TYR A 185 -16.54 -7.67 17.92
N PHE A 186 -16.87 -8.82 18.52
CA PHE A 186 -18.26 -9.26 18.58
C PHE A 186 -19.11 -8.26 19.37
N GLY A 187 -18.68 -7.93 20.59
CA GLY A 187 -19.36 -6.95 21.45
C GLY A 187 -19.38 -5.57 20.81
N LEU A 188 -18.23 -5.09 20.32
CA LEU A 188 -18.12 -3.78 19.67
C LEU A 188 -19.08 -3.61 18.49
N ILE A 189 -19.11 -4.57 17.56
CA ILE A 189 -19.97 -4.48 16.38
C ILE A 189 -21.45 -4.64 16.78
N PHE A 190 -21.75 -5.49 17.76
CA PHE A 190 -23.09 -5.67 18.29
C PHE A 190 -23.62 -4.37 18.92
N ASP A 191 -22.82 -3.70 19.71
CA ASP A 191 -23.15 -2.43 20.35
C ASP A 191 -23.36 -1.32 19.32
N LEU A 192 -22.48 -1.22 18.32
CA LEU A 192 -22.67 -0.31 17.18
C LEU A 192 -23.98 -0.58 16.42
N CYS A 193 -24.41 -1.85 16.33
CA CYS A 193 -25.68 -2.22 15.72
C CYS A 193 -26.91 -1.85 16.57
N ASN A 194 -26.74 -1.61 17.87
CA ASN A 194 -27.82 -1.18 18.77
C ASN A 194 -27.91 0.35 18.92
N ILE A 195 -26.95 1.08 18.35
CA ILE A 195 -26.91 2.54 18.34
C ILE A 195 -27.19 3.03 16.92
N LYS A 196 -28.17 3.92 16.76
CA LYS A 196 -28.63 4.38 15.44
C LYS A 196 -27.51 5.01 14.61
N GLU A 197 -26.67 5.81 15.25
CA GLU A 197 -25.49 6.46 14.68
C GLU A 197 -24.39 5.45 14.31
N GLY A 198 -24.35 4.31 15.02
CA GLY A 198 -23.38 3.23 14.82
C GLY A 198 -23.69 2.29 13.67
N HIS A 199 -24.93 2.26 13.16
CA HIS A 199 -25.34 1.32 12.10
C HIS A 199 -24.44 1.38 10.85
N GLU A 200 -24.08 2.58 10.38
CA GLU A 200 -23.25 2.73 9.19
C GLU A 200 -21.78 2.40 9.48
N VAL A 201 -21.31 2.68 10.70
CA VAL A 201 -19.96 2.31 11.17
C VAL A 201 -19.84 0.79 11.25
N ALA A 202 -20.84 0.11 11.80
CA ALA A 202 -20.89 -1.35 11.88
C ALA A 202 -20.75 -2.01 10.50
N LEU A 203 -21.36 -1.44 9.46
CA LEU A 203 -21.18 -1.94 8.08
C LEU A 203 -19.74 -1.82 7.58
N MET A 204 -18.98 -0.82 8.03
CA MET A 204 -17.60 -0.61 7.60
C MET A 204 -16.68 -1.73 8.09
N PHE A 205 -17.03 -2.46 9.16
CA PHE A 205 -16.28 -3.64 9.61
C PHE A 205 -16.24 -4.78 8.58
N LEU A 206 -17.12 -4.77 7.56
CA LEU A 206 -16.98 -5.65 6.41
C LEU A 206 -15.72 -5.37 5.58
N LEU A 207 -15.04 -4.24 5.78
CA LEU A 207 -13.78 -3.88 5.13
C LEU A 207 -12.60 -3.83 6.11
N HIS A 208 -12.77 -4.36 7.33
CA HIS A 208 -11.70 -4.42 8.32
C HIS A 208 -10.47 -5.17 7.76
N PRO A 209 -9.23 -4.70 8.00
CA PRO A 209 -8.03 -5.33 7.45
C PRO A 209 -7.84 -6.79 7.91
N ASN A 210 -8.15 -7.10 9.18
CA ASN A 210 -8.13 -8.47 9.71
C ASN A 210 -9.33 -9.30 9.22
N GLN A 211 -9.05 -10.45 8.60
CA GLN A 211 -10.06 -11.39 8.06
C GLN A 211 -10.98 -11.99 9.12
N GLU A 212 -10.48 -12.27 10.33
CA GLU A 212 -11.28 -12.83 11.42
C GLU A 212 -12.32 -11.83 11.90
N VAL A 213 -11.93 -10.57 12.04
CA VAL A 213 -12.87 -9.47 12.37
C VAL A 213 -13.94 -9.32 11.29
N ARG A 214 -13.59 -9.44 10.00
CA ARG A 214 -14.59 -9.46 8.92
C ARG A 214 -15.57 -10.63 9.03
N ALA A 215 -15.08 -11.81 9.43
CA ALA A 215 -15.94 -12.97 9.64
C ALA A 215 -16.91 -12.74 10.82
N ILE A 216 -16.43 -12.13 11.91
CA ILE A 216 -17.27 -11.72 13.05
C ILE A 216 -18.31 -10.69 12.59
N ALA A 217 -17.91 -9.68 11.82
CA ALA A 217 -18.81 -8.68 11.26
C ALA A 217 -19.93 -9.32 10.45
N ILE A 218 -19.63 -10.34 9.63
CA ILE A 218 -20.65 -11.08 8.88
C ILE A 218 -21.65 -11.77 9.82
N LEU A 219 -21.19 -12.43 10.87
CA LEU A 219 -22.05 -13.13 11.82
C LEU A 219 -22.96 -12.16 12.58
N VAL A 220 -22.39 -11.11 13.15
CA VAL A 220 -23.14 -10.10 13.91
C VAL A 220 -24.15 -9.38 13.00
N LEU A 221 -23.72 -8.95 11.81
CA LEU A 221 -24.62 -8.30 10.86
C LEU A 221 -25.73 -9.25 10.39
N ASP A 222 -25.48 -10.55 10.25
CA ASP A 222 -26.54 -11.47 9.83
C ASP A 222 -27.69 -11.54 10.85
N GLU A 223 -27.36 -11.52 12.14
CA GLU A 223 -28.36 -11.50 13.21
C GLU A 223 -29.04 -10.12 13.33
N MET A 224 -28.27 -9.05 13.14
CA MET A 224 -28.72 -7.69 13.42
C MET A 224 -29.35 -6.96 12.22
N ILE A 225 -29.11 -7.40 10.98
CA ILE A 225 -29.53 -6.67 9.76
C ILE A 225 -31.03 -6.38 9.71
N ALA A 226 -31.86 -7.25 10.33
CA ALA A 226 -33.30 -7.05 10.39
C ALA A 226 -33.70 -5.90 11.34
N ASN A 227 -32.85 -5.53 12.28
CA ASN A 227 -33.07 -4.46 13.24
C ASN A 227 -32.41 -3.14 12.79
N LEU A 228 -31.35 -3.21 11.97
CA LEU A 228 -30.71 -2.02 11.41
C LEU A 228 -31.65 -1.21 10.51
N ASP A 229 -31.54 0.12 10.59
CA ASP A 229 -32.18 1.06 9.68
C ASP A 229 -31.12 1.71 8.80
N LEU A 230 -30.89 1.13 7.62
CA LEU A 230 -29.86 1.61 6.71
C LEU A 230 -30.36 2.80 5.89
N SER A 231 -29.51 3.82 5.77
CA SER A 231 -29.72 4.89 4.80
C SER A 231 -29.57 4.39 3.35
N PRO A 232 -30.09 5.13 2.36
CA PRO A 232 -29.85 4.82 0.95
C PRO A 232 -28.37 4.71 0.57
N LEU A 233 -27.52 5.50 1.24
CA LEU A 233 -26.08 5.49 1.00
C LEU A 233 -25.45 4.23 1.59
N ALA A 234 -25.80 3.88 2.83
CA ALA A 234 -25.40 2.63 3.47
C ALA A 234 -25.83 1.38 2.69
N LEU A 235 -27.02 1.39 2.09
CA LEU A 235 -27.47 0.29 1.24
C LEU A 235 -26.65 0.18 -0.06
N SER A 236 -26.30 1.32 -0.68
CA SER A 236 -25.41 1.35 -1.85
C SER A 236 -23.99 0.89 -1.52
N ARG A 237 -23.47 1.24 -0.34
CA ARG A 237 -22.20 0.73 0.20
C ARG A 237 -22.24 -0.78 0.34
N LEU A 238 -23.26 -1.31 0.99
CA LEU A 238 -23.42 -2.75 1.19
C LEU A 238 -23.44 -3.51 -0.14
N LYS A 239 -24.12 -2.97 -1.16
CA LYS A 239 -24.10 -3.53 -2.51
C LYS A 239 -22.69 -3.48 -3.12
N SER A 240 -22.00 -2.36 -3.01
CA SER A 240 -20.64 -2.20 -3.55
C SER A 240 -19.66 -3.19 -2.90
N ILE A 241 -19.68 -3.25 -1.57
CA ILE A 241 -18.88 -4.18 -0.77
C ILE A 241 -19.16 -5.64 -1.16
N SER A 242 -20.43 -5.99 -1.44
CA SER A 242 -20.78 -7.36 -1.81
C SER A 242 -20.01 -7.87 -3.03
N HIS A 243 -19.68 -7.01 -3.99
CA HIS A 243 -18.92 -7.40 -5.17
C HIS A 243 -17.46 -7.78 -4.87
N TRP A 244 -16.91 -7.34 -3.74
CA TRP A 244 -15.53 -7.62 -3.36
C TRP A 244 -15.38 -8.95 -2.60
N TYR A 245 -16.47 -9.44 -2.00
CA TYR A 245 -16.50 -10.69 -1.27
C TYR A 245 -16.59 -11.92 -2.17
N ALA A 246 -15.94 -13.01 -1.74
CA ALA A 246 -15.99 -14.31 -2.41
C ALA A 246 -17.43 -14.85 -2.56
N GLU A 247 -17.65 -15.69 -3.57
CA GLU A 247 -18.96 -16.25 -3.92
C GLU A 247 -19.70 -16.89 -2.73
N LYS A 248 -18.96 -17.56 -1.84
CA LYS A 248 -19.50 -18.21 -0.63
C LYS A 248 -20.26 -17.26 0.32
N TYR A 249 -20.04 -15.95 0.24
CA TYR A 249 -20.72 -14.97 1.07
C TYR A 249 -21.91 -14.29 0.38
N GLN A 250 -22.11 -14.50 -0.92
CA GLN A 250 -23.10 -13.76 -1.71
C GLN A 250 -24.54 -13.97 -1.22
N ASP A 251 -24.86 -15.14 -0.67
CA ASP A 251 -26.17 -15.43 -0.11
C ASP A 251 -26.50 -14.58 1.14
N TYR A 252 -25.49 -14.23 1.95
CA TYR A 252 -25.65 -13.29 3.07
C TYR A 252 -26.01 -11.91 2.53
N PHE A 253 -25.18 -11.35 1.64
CA PHE A 253 -25.41 -10.03 1.05
C PHE A 253 -26.75 -9.92 0.31
N ALA A 254 -27.10 -10.93 -0.50
CA ALA A 254 -28.38 -10.96 -1.21
C ALA A 254 -29.58 -10.95 -0.24
N ARG A 255 -29.50 -11.69 0.86
CA ARG A 255 -30.51 -11.69 1.93
C ARG A 255 -30.58 -10.32 2.60
N TRP A 256 -29.46 -9.76 3.01
CA TRP A 256 -29.37 -8.46 3.70
C TRP A 256 -29.95 -7.32 2.87
N LEU A 257 -29.53 -7.22 1.60
CA LEU A 257 -30.04 -6.24 0.65
C LEU A 257 -31.56 -6.41 0.48
N LYS A 258 -32.07 -7.65 0.40
CA LYS A 258 -33.51 -7.91 0.29
C LYS A 258 -34.29 -7.50 1.53
N ILE A 259 -33.77 -7.77 2.74
CA ILE A 259 -34.39 -7.36 4.01
C ILE A 259 -34.55 -5.84 4.05
N GLN A 260 -33.47 -5.11 3.78
CA GLN A 260 -33.46 -3.65 3.83
C GLN A 260 -34.33 -3.01 2.75
N ARG A 261 -34.35 -3.59 1.54
CA ARG A 261 -35.28 -3.13 0.48
C ARG A 261 -36.74 -3.40 0.81
N LYS A 262 -37.07 -4.49 1.51
CA LYS A 262 -38.44 -4.74 1.98
C LYS A 262 -38.89 -3.77 3.06
N LYS A 263 -37.96 -3.21 3.85
CA LYS A 263 -38.23 -2.09 4.77
C LYS A 263 -38.46 -0.75 4.04
N GLY A 264 -38.30 -0.69 2.72
CA GLY A 264 -38.50 0.53 1.92
C GLY A 264 -37.22 1.31 1.63
N CYS A 265 -36.04 0.82 2.03
CA CYS A 265 -34.77 1.45 1.66
C CYS A 265 -34.47 1.28 0.15
N PHE A 266 -33.91 2.31 -0.46
CA PHE A 266 -33.57 2.37 -1.88
C PHE A 266 -32.10 2.74 -2.05
N TYR A 267 -31.50 2.47 -3.21
CA TYR A 267 -30.10 2.84 -3.46
C TYR A 267 -29.95 4.35 -3.63
N ALA A 268 -28.92 4.93 -3.02
CA ALA A 268 -28.54 6.31 -3.26
C ALA A 268 -28.32 6.58 -4.76
N LYS A 269 -28.71 7.78 -5.20
CA LYS A 269 -28.40 8.27 -6.55
C LYS A 269 -26.92 8.67 -6.62
N ALA A 270 -26.28 8.40 -7.75
CA ALA A 270 -24.92 8.88 -8.00
C ALA A 270 -24.84 10.41 -7.82
N SER A 271 -23.82 10.88 -7.12
CA SER A 271 -23.59 12.30 -6.91
C SER A 271 -23.18 12.96 -8.23
N SER A 272 -24.08 13.71 -8.85
CA SER A 272 -23.89 14.27 -10.21
C SER A 272 -23.13 15.60 -10.26
N ASN A 273 -22.42 15.98 -9.20
CA ASN A 273 -21.89 17.35 -9.04
C ASN A 273 -20.36 17.46 -9.16
N LEU A 274 -19.72 16.53 -9.87
CA LEU A 274 -18.29 16.65 -10.19
C LEU A 274 -18.10 17.47 -11.46
N ALA A 275 -17.36 18.57 -11.34
CA ALA A 275 -17.20 19.53 -12.43
C ALA A 275 -15.97 19.28 -13.31
N ASP A 276 -14.90 18.73 -12.72
CA ASP A 276 -13.64 18.46 -13.41
C ASP A 276 -12.90 17.33 -12.66
N ILE A 277 -12.62 16.22 -13.34
CA ILE A 277 -11.87 15.08 -12.81
C ILE A 277 -10.67 14.86 -13.72
N LYS A 278 -9.48 14.75 -13.14
CA LYS A 278 -8.25 14.41 -13.88
C LYS A 278 -7.60 13.18 -13.28
N TRP A 279 -7.16 12.31 -14.17
CA TRP A 279 -6.61 11.00 -13.83
C TRP A 279 -5.15 10.98 -14.21
N TYR A 280 -4.30 10.59 -13.28
CA TYR A 280 -2.87 10.44 -13.52
C TYR A 280 -2.41 9.06 -13.08
N ALA A 281 -1.35 8.60 -13.71
CA ALA A 281 -0.65 7.39 -13.31
C ALA A 281 0.85 7.60 -13.44
N THR A 282 1.61 7.03 -12.49
CA THR A 282 3.06 6.93 -12.61
C THR A 282 3.43 5.94 -13.70
N GLU A 283 4.72 5.94 -14.04
CA GLU A 283 5.36 4.83 -14.70
C GLU A 283 5.26 3.53 -13.86
N ILE A 284 5.37 2.37 -14.51
CA ILE A 284 5.42 1.07 -13.85
C ILE A 284 6.88 0.62 -13.75
N ASP A 285 7.33 0.34 -12.53
CA ASP A 285 8.69 -0.13 -12.25
C ASP A 285 8.85 -1.65 -12.49
N GLY A 286 10.08 -2.17 -12.40
CA GLY A 286 10.40 -3.59 -12.57
C GLY A 286 9.81 -4.50 -11.49
N SER A 287 9.51 -3.94 -10.31
CA SER A 287 8.78 -4.64 -9.25
C SER A 287 7.30 -4.85 -9.60
N GLY A 288 6.77 -4.06 -10.54
CA GLY A 288 5.37 -4.05 -10.95
C GLY A 288 4.51 -3.16 -10.06
N SER A 289 5.03 -2.03 -9.59
CA SER A 289 4.29 -1.04 -8.81
C SER A 289 3.87 0.16 -9.67
N GLN A 290 2.68 0.71 -9.41
CA GLN A 290 2.19 1.93 -10.04
C GLN A 290 1.36 2.75 -9.05
N GLY A 291 1.60 4.06 -9.00
CA GLY A 291 0.73 5.02 -8.35
C GLY A 291 -0.34 5.53 -9.32
N LEU A 292 -1.60 5.55 -8.87
CA LEU A 292 -2.74 6.13 -9.57
C LEU A 292 -3.24 7.32 -8.75
N PHE A 293 -3.48 8.46 -9.41
CA PHE A 293 -3.88 9.70 -8.75
C PHE A 293 -5.10 10.32 -9.41
N ILE A 294 -6.09 10.68 -8.59
CA ILE A 294 -7.36 11.21 -9.06
C ILE A 294 -7.58 12.58 -8.44
N TYR A 295 -7.64 13.58 -9.30
CA TYR A 295 -7.87 14.97 -8.93
C TYR A 295 -9.33 15.29 -9.14
N ILE A 296 -10.02 15.66 -8.07
CA ILE A 296 -11.46 15.84 -8.08
C ILE A 296 -11.76 17.28 -7.70
N LYS A 297 -12.43 18.02 -8.59
CA LYS A 297 -12.94 19.36 -8.29
C LYS A 297 -14.42 19.30 -7.90
N GLN A 298 -14.71 19.70 -6.68
CA GLN A 298 -16.06 19.81 -6.12
C GLN A 298 -16.35 21.27 -5.77
N LYS A 299 -17.15 21.95 -6.60
CA LYS A 299 -17.45 23.38 -6.46
C LYS A 299 -16.15 24.23 -6.38
N ARG A 300 -15.82 24.74 -5.18
CA ARG A 300 -14.64 25.58 -4.90
C ARG A 300 -13.50 24.81 -4.23
N GLN A 301 -13.71 23.56 -3.85
CA GLN A 301 -12.73 22.71 -3.17
C GLN A 301 -12.21 21.63 -4.12
N TYR A 302 -11.04 21.11 -3.78
CA TYR A 302 -10.35 20.05 -4.49
C TYR A 302 -10.11 18.89 -3.54
N ARG A 303 -10.07 17.68 -4.06
CA ARG A 303 -9.55 16.51 -3.35
C ARG A 303 -8.55 15.80 -4.25
N LEU A 304 -7.52 15.25 -3.62
CA LEU A 304 -6.59 14.34 -4.27
C LEU A 304 -6.80 12.95 -3.67
N CYS A 305 -6.92 11.95 -4.55
CA CYS A 305 -6.98 10.55 -4.17
C CYS A 305 -5.73 9.86 -4.70
N GLY A 306 -5.12 9.00 -3.91
CA GLY A 306 -3.99 8.18 -4.30
C GLY A 306 -4.31 6.70 -4.12
N LEU A 307 -3.86 5.88 -5.07
CA LEU A 307 -3.90 4.43 -4.98
C LEU A 307 -2.53 3.89 -5.38
N LEU A 308 -2.02 2.93 -4.63
CA LEU A 308 -0.82 2.17 -4.98
C LEU A 308 -1.22 0.74 -5.34
N VAL A 309 -0.93 0.33 -6.57
CA VAL A 309 -1.14 -1.05 -7.03
C VAL A 309 0.20 -1.74 -7.22
N LYS A 310 0.24 -3.05 -6.92
CA LYS A 310 1.46 -3.86 -7.03
C LYS A 310 1.16 -5.24 -7.59
N TYR A 311 1.96 -5.66 -8.57
CA TYR A 311 1.93 -6.99 -9.17
C TYR A 311 1.92 -8.08 -8.11
N ALA A 312 1.05 -9.09 -8.29
CA ALA A 312 0.83 -10.21 -7.37
C ALA A 312 0.29 -9.85 -5.97
N PHE A 313 0.18 -8.58 -5.58
CA PHE A 313 -0.37 -8.18 -4.27
C PHE A 313 -1.75 -7.52 -4.36
N GLY A 314 -2.06 -6.85 -5.48
CA GLY A 314 -3.31 -6.09 -5.59
C GLY A 314 -3.14 -4.62 -5.25
N ILE A 315 -4.15 -4.04 -4.61
CA ILE A 315 -4.12 -2.65 -4.13
C ILE A 315 -3.44 -2.63 -2.77
N LYS A 316 -2.24 -2.04 -2.71
CA LYS A 316 -1.42 -1.95 -1.51
C LYS A 316 -1.84 -0.79 -0.61
N ASP A 317 -2.21 0.33 -1.19
CA ASP A 317 -2.58 1.53 -0.44
C ASP A 317 -3.64 2.36 -1.15
N VAL A 318 -4.47 3.04 -0.37
CA VAL A 318 -5.53 3.94 -0.84
C VAL A 318 -5.72 5.05 0.17
N TRP A 319 -5.67 6.29 -0.28
CA TRP A 319 -5.90 7.46 0.56
C TRP A 319 -6.64 8.55 -0.20
N ILE A 320 -7.23 9.46 0.57
CA ILE A 320 -7.90 10.65 0.06
C ILE A 320 -7.63 11.82 0.99
N THR A 321 -7.32 12.99 0.41
CA THR A 321 -7.14 14.20 1.22
C THR A 321 -8.47 14.74 1.71
N SER A 322 -8.42 15.42 2.85
CA SER A 322 -9.42 16.44 3.21
C SER A 322 -9.62 17.46 2.07
N PRO A 323 -10.75 18.19 2.04
CA PRO A 323 -10.98 19.23 1.03
C PRO A 323 -9.88 20.29 1.04
N LEU A 324 -9.16 20.41 -0.06
CA LEU A 324 -8.07 21.36 -0.28
C LEU A 324 -8.53 22.59 -1.07
N SER A 325 -7.87 23.71 -0.85
CA SER A 325 -7.83 24.83 -1.77
C SER A 325 -7.01 24.48 -3.02
N LYS A 326 -7.14 25.32 -4.06
CA LYS A 326 -6.34 25.16 -5.28
C LYS A 326 -4.83 25.31 -5.03
N GLN A 327 -4.44 26.18 -4.10
CA GLN A 327 -3.03 26.45 -3.81
C GLN A 327 -2.39 25.29 -3.07
N GLU A 328 -3.07 24.73 -2.06
CA GLU A 328 -2.63 23.55 -1.32
C GLU A 328 -2.47 22.33 -2.24
N LEU A 329 -3.41 22.13 -3.18
CA LEU A 329 -3.30 21.07 -4.19
C LEU A 329 -2.04 21.19 -5.05
N ILE A 330 -1.66 22.42 -5.44
CA ILE A 330 -0.44 22.67 -6.23
C ILE A 330 0.80 22.39 -5.39
N LYS A 331 0.82 22.86 -4.14
CA LYS A 331 1.91 22.63 -3.19
C LYS A 331 2.10 21.13 -2.93
N TYR A 332 1.03 20.43 -2.59
CA TYR A 332 1.04 18.98 -2.35
C TYR A 332 1.56 18.22 -3.57
N ARG A 333 1.18 18.63 -4.78
CA ARG A 333 1.70 18.00 -6.01
C ARG A 333 3.20 18.25 -6.21
N GLN A 334 3.70 19.43 -5.84
CA GLN A 334 5.13 19.70 -5.95
C GLN A 334 5.90 18.80 -4.97
N GLU A 335 5.43 18.74 -3.73
CA GLU A 335 6.06 17.98 -2.64
C GLU A 335 5.96 16.45 -2.84
N ALA A 336 4.80 15.93 -3.27
CA ALA A 336 4.59 14.49 -3.39
C ALA A 336 5.31 13.84 -4.59
N PHE A 337 5.70 14.63 -5.59
CA PHE A 337 6.22 14.09 -6.86
C PHE A 337 7.61 14.60 -7.26
N ASP A 338 8.18 15.55 -6.50
CA ASP A 338 9.60 15.99 -6.43
C ASP A 338 10.45 15.87 -7.71
N HIS A 339 9.84 16.10 -8.87
CA HIS A 339 10.44 15.98 -10.21
C HIS A 339 11.06 14.62 -10.58
N THR A 340 11.10 13.63 -9.68
CA THR A 340 11.66 12.29 -9.91
C THR A 340 10.64 11.32 -10.50
N THR A 341 9.35 11.53 -10.24
CA THR A 341 8.28 10.63 -10.68
C THR A 341 7.51 11.21 -11.86
N THR A 342 7.55 10.53 -13.01
CA THR A 342 6.78 10.91 -14.20
C THR A 342 5.29 10.64 -13.99
N LEU A 343 4.49 11.70 -13.89
CA LEU A 343 3.03 11.61 -13.90
C LEU A 343 2.45 11.83 -15.29
N ARG A 344 1.81 10.79 -15.83
CA ARG A 344 1.11 10.84 -17.12
C ARG A 344 -0.38 11.04 -16.90
N LEU A 345 -1.01 11.91 -17.69
CA LEU A 345 -2.47 11.99 -17.76
C LEU A 345 -3.01 10.71 -18.43
N VAL A 346 -3.92 10.01 -17.76
CA VAL A 346 -4.60 8.80 -18.24
C VAL A 346 -6.10 9.05 -18.30
N THR A 347 -6.87 8.05 -18.73
CA THR A 347 -8.34 8.14 -18.80
C THR A 347 -8.98 7.39 -17.64
N GLN A 348 -10.27 7.69 -17.40
CA GLN A 348 -11.08 6.96 -16.43
C GLN A 348 -11.12 5.46 -16.76
N GLU A 349 -11.28 5.09 -18.04
CA GLU A 349 -11.38 3.69 -18.47
C GLU A 349 -10.10 2.91 -18.18
N TYR A 350 -8.93 3.55 -18.37
CA TYR A 350 -7.65 2.95 -17.99
C TYR A 350 -7.61 2.70 -16.46
N THR A 351 -7.94 3.72 -15.67
CA THR A 351 -7.92 3.60 -14.21
C THR A 351 -8.89 2.53 -13.71
N GLU A 352 -10.13 2.49 -14.23
CA GLU A 352 -11.10 1.45 -13.91
C GLU A 352 -10.58 0.06 -14.28
N GLN A 353 -10.01 -0.11 -15.49
CA GLN A 353 -9.48 -1.41 -15.92
C GLN A 353 -8.35 -1.90 -15.01
N ILE A 354 -7.44 -1.00 -14.61
CA ILE A 354 -6.31 -1.35 -13.73
C ILE A 354 -6.77 -1.59 -12.29
N VAL A 355 -7.62 -0.73 -11.73
CA VAL A 355 -8.16 -0.93 -10.37
C VAL A 355 -8.94 -2.23 -10.28
N ASN A 356 -9.80 -2.52 -11.27
CA ASN A 356 -10.56 -3.77 -11.33
C ASN A 356 -9.66 -5.01 -11.46
N HIS A 357 -8.56 -4.92 -12.24
CA HIS A 357 -7.55 -5.97 -12.31
C HIS A 357 -6.99 -6.29 -10.92
N PHE A 358 -6.52 -5.27 -10.22
CA PHE A 358 -5.87 -5.46 -8.92
C PHE A 358 -6.87 -5.81 -7.81
N LEU A 359 -8.14 -5.41 -7.91
CA LEU A 359 -9.21 -5.98 -7.10
C LEU A 359 -9.41 -7.47 -7.39
N GLY A 360 -9.34 -7.88 -8.66
CA GLY A 360 -9.37 -9.29 -9.05
C GLY A 360 -8.22 -10.10 -8.43
N VAL A 361 -7.02 -9.52 -8.40
CA VAL A 361 -5.85 -10.11 -7.71
C VAL A 361 -6.14 -10.28 -6.21
N MET A 362 -6.60 -9.23 -5.53
CA MET A 362 -6.95 -9.31 -4.09
C MET A 362 -8.04 -10.36 -3.82
N HIS A 363 -9.07 -10.39 -4.66
CA HIS A 363 -10.18 -11.33 -4.55
C HIS A 363 -9.71 -12.78 -4.65
N SER A 364 -8.77 -13.09 -5.56
CA SER A 364 -8.18 -14.42 -5.67
C SER A 364 -7.39 -14.85 -4.43
N GLN A 365 -7.01 -13.90 -3.58
CA GLN A 365 -6.25 -14.08 -2.35
C GLN A 365 -7.13 -13.95 -1.08
N ASN A 366 -8.46 -13.79 -1.23
CA ASN A 366 -9.40 -13.46 -0.15
C ASN A 366 -9.07 -12.15 0.61
N ALA A 367 -8.32 -11.24 -0.02
CA ALA A 367 -8.06 -9.90 0.49
C ALA A 367 -9.15 -8.92 0.04
N LEU A 368 -9.34 -7.83 0.80
CA LEU A 368 -10.30 -6.76 0.51
C LEU A 368 -9.60 -5.41 0.45
N PRO A 369 -10.11 -4.46 -0.35
CA PRO A 369 -9.58 -3.10 -0.39
C PRO A 369 -9.88 -2.31 0.89
N SER A 370 -9.16 -1.22 1.10
CA SER A 370 -9.40 -0.25 2.17
C SER A 370 -10.77 0.44 2.04
N LEU A 371 -11.31 0.89 3.17
CA LEU A 371 -12.45 1.79 3.31
C LEU A 371 -12.40 2.97 2.31
N TYR A 372 -11.21 3.53 2.12
CA TYR A 372 -11.03 4.70 1.27
C TYR A 372 -11.27 4.42 -0.21
N LEU A 373 -11.14 3.16 -0.68
CA LEU A 373 -11.52 2.82 -2.05
C LEU A 373 -13.03 2.98 -2.25
N LEU A 374 -13.83 2.58 -1.25
CA LEU A 374 -15.28 2.74 -1.27
C LEU A 374 -15.66 4.22 -1.27
N GLN A 375 -14.97 5.04 -0.46
CA GLN A 375 -15.17 6.50 -0.45
C GLN A 375 -14.84 7.13 -1.81
N ILE A 376 -13.73 6.74 -2.44
CA ILE A 376 -13.34 7.21 -3.76
C ILE A 376 -14.41 6.84 -4.80
N GLN A 377 -14.89 5.59 -4.79
CA GLN A 377 -15.95 5.13 -5.68
C GLN A 377 -17.25 5.92 -5.48
N GLU A 378 -17.65 6.19 -4.23
CA GLU A 378 -18.82 7.02 -3.90
C GLU A 378 -18.70 8.44 -4.45
N ILE A 379 -17.53 9.05 -4.27
CA ILE A 379 -17.29 10.41 -4.75
C ILE A 379 -17.39 10.45 -6.27
N LEU A 380 -16.75 9.49 -6.96
CA LEU A 380 -16.67 9.43 -8.41
C LEU A 380 -17.97 8.98 -9.07
N GLY A 381 -18.84 8.28 -8.34
CA GLY A 381 -20.03 7.65 -8.90
C GLY A 381 -19.71 6.49 -9.84
N ILE A 382 -18.57 5.82 -9.63
CA ILE A 382 -18.07 4.68 -10.41
C ILE A 382 -18.16 3.42 -9.54
N GLU A 383 -18.39 2.27 -10.15
CA GLU A 383 -18.38 0.98 -9.46
C GLU A 383 -17.13 0.18 -9.84
N PHE A 384 -16.20 0.00 -8.89
CA PHE A 384 -15.05 -0.86 -9.05
C PHE A 384 -15.42 -2.30 -8.65
N VAL A 385 -15.11 -3.25 -9.53
CA VAL A 385 -15.44 -4.67 -9.34
C VAL A 385 -14.22 -5.55 -9.61
N PRO A 386 -14.07 -6.69 -8.92
CA PRO A 386 -12.93 -7.59 -9.16
C PRO A 386 -13.03 -8.20 -10.56
N LEU A 387 -12.13 -7.82 -11.45
CA LEU A 387 -12.08 -8.32 -12.83
C LEU A 387 -10.64 -8.39 -13.33
N CYS A 388 -10.08 -9.59 -13.38
CA CYS A 388 -8.73 -9.81 -13.88
C CYS A 388 -8.59 -9.50 -15.37
N ILE A 389 -7.42 -8.95 -15.73
CA ILE A 389 -6.98 -8.85 -17.12
C ILE A 389 -6.36 -10.18 -17.50
N PHE A 390 -6.81 -10.74 -18.62
CA PHE A 390 -6.23 -11.94 -19.21
C PHE A 390 -5.29 -11.53 -20.35
N PRO A 391 -3.96 -11.64 -20.19
CA PRO A 391 -3.01 -11.06 -21.14
C PRO A 391 -3.20 -11.55 -22.57
N THR A 392 -3.41 -12.84 -22.79
CA THR A 392 -3.58 -13.42 -24.12
C THR A 392 -4.82 -12.84 -24.85
N SER A 393 -5.95 -12.72 -24.15
CA SER A 393 -7.18 -12.16 -24.72
C SER A 393 -7.02 -10.67 -25.03
N LEU A 394 -6.40 -9.91 -24.12
CA LEU A 394 -6.16 -8.48 -24.33
C LEU A 394 -5.14 -8.23 -25.46
N ILE A 395 -4.15 -9.11 -25.63
CA ILE A 395 -3.23 -9.03 -26.76
C ILE A 395 -3.96 -9.16 -28.09
N GLN A 396 -4.91 -10.11 -28.19
CA GLN A 396 -5.73 -10.28 -29.39
C GLN A 396 -6.58 -9.03 -29.67
N GLU A 397 -7.23 -8.47 -28.64
CA GLU A 397 -8.06 -7.27 -28.76
C GLU A 397 -7.25 -6.05 -29.23
N LEU A 398 -6.10 -5.79 -28.62
CA LEU A 398 -5.22 -4.68 -28.98
C LEU A 398 -4.60 -4.88 -30.37
N GLY A 399 -4.28 -6.12 -30.74
CA GLY A 399 -3.71 -6.47 -32.04
C GLY A 399 -4.63 -6.10 -33.22
N VAL A 400 -5.95 -6.24 -33.07
CA VAL A 400 -6.94 -5.84 -34.08
C VAL A 400 -6.86 -4.33 -34.42
N GLN A 401 -6.37 -3.51 -33.49
CA GLN A 401 -6.25 -2.07 -33.68
C GLN A 401 -4.97 -1.65 -34.42
N ILE A 402 -4.07 -2.59 -34.70
CA ILE A 402 -2.81 -2.36 -35.42
C ILE A 402 -2.96 -2.88 -36.85
N VAL A 403 -2.74 -2.00 -37.84
CA VAL A 403 -2.86 -2.35 -39.26
C VAL A 403 -1.61 -1.88 -40.02
N PRO A 404 -0.87 -2.79 -40.70
CA PRO A 404 -0.99 -4.24 -40.63
C PRO A 404 -0.40 -4.79 -39.31
N PHE A 405 -1.03 -5.80 -38.73
CA PHE A 405 -0.46 -6.58 -37.62
C PHE A 405 0.11 -7.89 -38.16
N THR A 406 1.43 -7.95 -38.34
CA THR A 406 2.16 -9.14 -38.82
C THR A 406 3.36 -9.45 -37.94
N GLN A 407 3.87 -10.67 -38.06
CA GLN A 407 5.05 -11.14 -37.34
C GLN A 407 6.30 -10.30 -37.64
N GLU A 408 6.45 -9.80 -38.87
CA GLU A 408 7.54 -8.90 -39.24
C GLU A 408 7.46 -7.57 -38.52
N VAL A 409 6.23 -7.03 -38.34
CA VAL A 409 6.00 -5.78 -37.60
C VAL A 409 6.33 -5.97 -36.12
N VAL A 410 5.91 -7.09 -35.51
CA VAL A 410 6.23 -7.43 -34.13
C VAL A 410 7.75 -7.52 -33.95
N LYS A 411 8.45 -8.29 -34.78
CA LYS A 411 9.92 -8.44 -34.72
C LYS A 411 10.64 -7.10 -34.93
N ALA A 412 10.16 -6.25 -35.84
CA ALA A 412 10.72 -4.93 -36.04
C ALA A 412 10.51 -4.00 -34.84
N GLY A 413 9.36 -4.09 -34.17
CA GLY A 413 9.08 -3.37 -32.92
C GLY A 413 9.98 -3.82 -31.78
N VAL A 414 10.11 -5.14 -31.57
CA VAL A 414 11.00 -5.71 -30.55
C VAL A 414 12.45 -5.26 -30.75
N ARG A 415 12.94 -5.24 -31.99
CA ARG A 415 14.31 -4.78 -32.29
C ARG A 415 14.56 -3.30 -31.96
N GLN A 416 13.52 -2.46 -31.98
CA GLN A 416 13.66 -1.03 -31.60
C GLN A 416 13.94 -0.84 -30.12
N SER A 417 13.71 -1.86 -29.29
CA SER A 417 13.98 -1.82 -27.86
C SER A 417 15.47 -1.80 -27.49
N LYS A 418 16.36 -2.10 -28.44
CA LYS A 418 17.82 -2.23 -28.24
C LYS A 418 18.52 -1.02 -27.61
N ASN A 419 18.00 0.18 -27.78
CA ASN A 419 18.62 1.39 -27.23
C ASN A 419 17.78 2.01 -26.09
N TRP A 420 16.79 1.28 -25.56
CA TRP A 420 15.87 1.86 -24.59
C TRP A 420 16.52 2.23 -23.27
N GLU A 421 17.46 1.43 -22.76
CA GLU A 421 18.21 1.78 -21.55
C GLU A 421 18.83 3.19 -21.63
N ARG A 422 19.39 3.55 -22.79
CA ARG A 422 19.97 4.86 -23.05
C ARG A 422 18.93 5.95 -23.31
N ASP A 423 17.91 5.62 -24.09
CA ASP A 423 16.97 6.61 -24.66
C ASP A 423 15.73 6.82 -23.76
N LYS A 424 15.51 5.96 -22.76
CA LYS A 424 14.32 5.93 -21.90
C LYS A 424 14.69 5.73 -20.43
N PRO A 425 14.67 6.79 -19.60
CA PRO A 425 15.01 6.71 -18.18
C PRO A 425 14.23 5.64 -17.39
N ILE A 426 12.96 5.39 -17.74
CA ILE A 426 12.11 4.39 -17.08
C ILE A 426 12.74 2.98 -17.03
N VAL A 427 13.54 2.60 -18.04
CA VAL A 427 14.17 1.27 -18.09
C VAL A 427 15.15 1.06 -16.95
N GLN A 428 15.74 2.14 -16.42
CA GLN A 428 16.64 2.06 -15.25
C GLN A 428 15.91 1.62 -13.98
N SER A 429 14.56 1.71 -13.95
CA SER A 429 13.74 1.20 -12.85
C SER A 429 13.28 -0.26 -13.06
N TRP A 430 13.59 -0.87 -14.21
CA TRP A 430 13.10 -2.20 -14.59
C TRP A 430 13.99 -3.36 -14.13
N PHE A 431 14.65 -3.20 -12.99
CA PHE A 431 15.32 -4.30 -12.31
C PHE A 431 14.38 -4.96 -11.28
N GLU A 432 14.63 -6.24 -11.01
CA GLU A 432 14.04 -6.96 -9.89
C GLU A 432 15.08 -7.12 -8.79
N GLU A 433 14.70 -6.77 -7.56
CA GLU A 433 15.45 -7.15 -6.38
C GLU A 433 14.85 -8.43 -5.80
N SER A 434 15.66 -9.49 -5.70
CA SER A 434 15.24 -10.69 -5.00
C SER A 434 16.41 -11.45 -4.39
N PRO A 435 16.19 -12.17 -3.27
CA PRO A 435 17.18 -13.07 -2.72
C PRO A 435 17.64 -14.17 -3.69
N ALA A 436 16.79 -14.53 -4.66
CA ALA A 436 17.12 -15.50 -5.69
C ALA A 436 18.19 -14.97 -6.65
N ILE A 437 18.04 -13.73 -7.11
CA ILE A 437 19.03 -13.05 -7.95
C ILE A 437 20.34 -12.88 -7.17
N ASP A 438 20.29 -12.39 -5.92
CA ASP A 438 21.48 -12.25 -5.07
C ASP A 438 22.25 -13.56 -4.92
N HIS A 439 21.54 -14.67 -4.73
CA HIS A 439 22.14 -15.99 -4.62
C HIS A 439 22.79 -16.47 -5.93
N LEU A 440 22.15 -16.26 -7.07
CA LEU A 440 22.70 -16.63 -8.39
C LEU A 440 23.94 -15.79 -8.72
N VAL A 441 23.86 -14.47 -8.55
CA VAL A 441 24.98 -13.55 -8.78
C VAL A 441 26.16 -13.91 -7.87
N ASN A 442 25.89 -14.24 -6.59
CA ASN A 442 26.94 -14.62 -5.66
C ASN A 442 27.63 -15.95 -6.01
N LYS A 443 26.94 -16.90 -6.67
CA LYS A 443 27.56 -18.15 -7.17
C LYS A 443 28.57 -17.89 -8.29
N CYS A 444 28.33 -16.86 -9.11
CA CYS A 444 29.23 -16.44 -10.18
C CYS A 444 30.39 -15.57 -9.68
N CYS A 445 30.44 -15.29 -8.38
CA CYS A 445 31.51 -14.52 -7.77
C CYS A 445 32.62 -15.43 -7.24
N SER A 446 33.87 -15.06 -7.50
CA SER A 446 35.06 -15.72 -6.94
C SER A 446 35.98 -14.68 -6.28
N TYR A 447 36.93 -15.12 -5.46
CA TYR A 447 37.92 -14.22 -4.86
C TYR A 447 39.27 -14.37 -5.56
N VAL A 448 39.77 -13.27 -6.13
CA VAL A 448 41.10 -13.19 -6.72
C VAL A 448 41.86 -12.07 -6.01
N ASN A 449 42.97 -12.41 -5.35
CA ASN A 449 43.78 -11.47 -4.55
C ASN A 449 42.99 -10.68 -3.49
N GLY A 450 42.00 -11.32 -2.86
CA GLY A 450 41.14 -10.68 -1.85
C GLY A 450 40.04 -9.80 -2.42
N VAL A 451 39.95 -9.66 -3.75
CA VAL A 451 38.88 -8.94 -4.46
C VAL A 451 37.85 -9.94 -4.93
N LYS A 452 36.57 -9.68 -4.64
CA LYS A 452 35.46 -10.45 -5.19
C LYS A 452 35.26 -10.06 -6.66
N ILE A 453 35.33 -10.99 -7.60
CA ILE A 453 35.16 -10.77 -9.03
C ILE A 453 33.96 -11.60 -9.49
N CYS A 454 33.03 -10.98 -10.20
CA CYS A 454 31.85 -11.64 -10.78
C CYS A 454 32.12 -12.03 -12.24
N ALA A 455 31.83 -13.28 -12.61
CA ALA A 455 31.71 -13.68 -14.00
C ALA A 455 30.37 -13.15 -14.57
N MET A 456 30.39 -11.91 -15.07
CA MET A 456 29.18 -11.17 -15.48
C MET A 456 28.32 -11.93 -16.50
N ASP A 457 28.93 -12.46 -17.56
CA ASP A 457 28.20 -13.19 -18.61
C ASP A 457 27.51 -14.45 -18.06
N GLU A 458 28.17 -15.16 -17.12
CA GLU A 458 27.59 -16.32 -16.46
C GLU A 458 26.44 -15.94 -15.53
N ALA A 459 26.59 -14.86 -14.76
CA ALA A 459 25.53 -14.33 -13.90
C ALA A 459 24.30 -13.88 -14.72
N ILE A 460 24.50 -13.16 -15.82
CA ILE A 460 23.42 -12.72 -16.72
C ILE A 460 22.69 -13.93 -17.29
N ASN A 461 23.41 -14.95 -17.78
CA ASN A 461 22.79 -16.14 -18.34
C ASN A 461 22.01 -16.94 -17.27
N LEU A 462 22.58 -17.12 -16.07
CA LEU A 462 21.87 -17.80 -14.98
C LEU A 462 20.62 -17.04 -14.53
N VAL A 463 20.69 -15.72 -14.36
CA VAL A 463 19.52 -14.91 -13.97
C VAL A 463 18.43 -14.94 -15.04
N ARG A 464 18.81 -14.89 -16.33
CA ARG A 464 17.87 -15.02 -17.45
C ARG A 464 17.13 -16.37 -17.41
N GLU A 465 17.87 -17.47 -17.29
CA GLU A 465 17.31 -18.82 -17.35
C GLU A 465 16.52 -19.18 -16.07
N GLU A 466 17.05 -18.85 -14.90
CA GLU A 466 16.47 -19.28 -13.62
C GLU A 466 15.42 -18.31 -13.06
N VAL A 467 15.47 -17.03 -13.43
CA VAL A 467 14.53 -16.01 -12.90
C VAL A 467 13.59 -15.51 -13.99
N PHE A 468 14.12 -14.91 -15.05
CA PHE A 468 13.27 -14.28 -16.06
C PHE A 468 12.43 -15.29 -16.85
N SER A 469 12.98 -16.46 -17.17
CA SER A 469 12.22 -17.51 -17.86
C SER A 469 11.09 -18.08 -17.00
N GLN A 470 11.31 -18.25 -15.69
CA GLN A 470 10.27 -18.68 -14.75
C GLN A 470 9.18 -17.60 -14.59
N ASN A 471 9.59 -16.32 -14.64
CA ASN A 471 8.71 -15.16 -14.52
C ASN A 471 8.23 -14.61 -15.87
N ARG A 472 8.28 -15.37 -16.98
CA ARG A 472 7.87 -14.88 -18.31
C ARG A 472 6.46 -14.29 -18.31
N ALA A 473 5.51 -14.93 -17.61
CA ALA A 473 4.12 -14.45 -17.52
C ALA A 473 4.01 -13.07 -16.84
N LYS A 474 4.85 -12.80 -15.83
CA LYS A 474 4.96 -11.47 -15.21
C LYS A 474 5.35 -10.44 -16.26
N TRP A 475 6.38 -10.73 -17.04
CA TRP A 475 6.89 -9.80 -18.06
C TRP A 475 5.90 -9.57 -19.20
N VAL A 476 5.16 -10.61 -19.64
CA VAL A 476 4.04 -10.43 -20.57
C VAL A 476 3.06 -9.40 -20.04
N PHE A 477 2.62 -9.56 -18.79
CA PHE A 477 1.67 -8.64 -18.17
C PHE A 477 2.27 -7.24 -17.97
N HIS A 478 3.51 -7.14 -17.50
CA HIS A 478 4.20 -5.86 -17.29
C HIS A 478 4.25 -5.02 -18.58
N PHE A 479 4.70 -5.61 -19.70
CA PHE A 479 4.76 -4.88 -20.97
C PHE A 479 3.37 -4.56 -21.54
N LEU A 480 2.38 -5.41 -21.28
CA LEU A 480 0.99 -5.14 -21.65
C LEU A 480 0.40 -3.98 -20.84
N TRP A 481 0.71 -3.93 -19.54
CA TRP A 481 0.30 -2.86 -18.64
C TRP A 481 0.96 -1.53 -19.04
N MET A 482 2.26 -1.54 -19.35
CA MET A 482 2.98 -0.40 -19.93
C MET A 482 2.35 0.07 -21.25
N ALA A 483 1.91 -0.86 -22.10
CA ALA A 483 1.23 -0.54 -23.35
C ALA A 483 -0.12 0.15 -23.09
N LEU A 484 -0.93 -0.35 -22.15
CA LEU A 484 -2.19 0.29 -21.76
C LEU A 484 -1.96 1.70 -21.21
N TRP A 485 -0.99 1.86 -20.30
CA TRP A 485 -0.64 3.14 -19.68
C TRP A 485 -0.23 4.19 -20.73
N ALA A 486 0.70 3.81 -21.61
CA ALA A 486 1.16 4.70 -22.66
C ALA A 486 0.03 4.99 -23.68
N LYS A 487 -0.84 4.02 -23.97
CA LYS A 487 -1.96 4.18 -24.91
C LYS A 487 -3.06 5.09 -24.39
N ALA A 488 -3.35 5.09 -23.08
CA ALA A 488 -4.51 5.74 -22.47
C ALA A 488 -4.74 7.18 -22.96
N ASN A 489 -3.66 7.95 -23.12
CA ASN A 489 -3.72 9.30 -23.67
C ASN A 489 -2.68 9.53 -24.77
N ALA A 490 -2.44 8.50 -25.60
CA ALA A 490 -1.41 8.56 -26.64
C ALA A 490 -1.75 9.56 -27.74
N GLY A 491 -0.80 10.43 -28.08
CA GLY A 491 -0.87 11.24 -29.29
C GLY A 491 -0.71 10.39 -30.55
N LYS A 492 -1.16 10.87 -31.71
CA LYS A 492 -1.08 10.15 -33.00
C LYS A 492 0.33 9.68 -33.39
N LYS A 493 1.37 10.35 -32.89
CA LYS A 493 2.79 10.06 -33.19
C LYS A 493 3.47 9.19 -32.14
N GLU A 494 2.82 8.94 -31.00
CA GLU A 494 3.41 8.17 -29.91
C GLU A 494 3.45 6.68 -30.26
N ARG A 495 4.67 6.13 -30.31
CA ARG A 495 4.91 4.72 -30.68
C ARG A 495 5.17 3.81 -29.49
N PHE A 496 5.54 4.39 -28.34
CA PHE A 496 5.97 3.63 -27.17
C PHE A 496 4.98 2.56 -26.74
N TRP A 497 3.67 2.87 -26.76
CA TRP A 497 2.64 1.88 -26.42
C TRP A 497 2.63 0.68 -27.38
N LYS A 498 2.88 0.89 -28.68
CA LYS A 498 2.96 -0.19 -29.67
C LYS A 498 4.19 -1.04 -29.45
N ASP A 499 5.32 -0.41 -29.15
CA ASP A 499 6.57 -1.12 -28.93
C ASP A 499 6.47 -2.02 -27.67
N CYS A 500 5.92 -1.50 -26.56
CA CYS A 500 5.61 -2.31 -25.38
C CYS A 500 4.64 -3.45 -25.71
N PHE A 501 3.59 -3.17 -26.50
CA PHE A 501 2.65 -4.19 -26.96
C PHE A 501 3.33 -5.29 -27.79
N PHE A 502 4.24 -4.95 -28.69
CA PHE A 502 4.97 -5.93 -29.50
C PHE A 502 5.91 -6.80 -28.67
N ILE A 503 6.54 -6.24 -27.63
CA ILE A 503 7.32 -7.02 -26.67
C ILE A 503 6.42 -8.00 -25.91
N ALA A 504 5.25 -7.54 -25.43
CA ALA A 504 4.27 -8.41 -24.78
C ALA A 504 3.80 -9.55 -25.71
N CYS A 505 3.58 -9.28 -26.99
CA CYS A 505 3.26 -10.29 -28.00
C CYS A 505 4.37 -11.33 -28.14
N ALA A 506 5.61 -10.89 -28.35
CA ALA A 506 6.76 -11.79 -28.52
C ALA A 506 6.98 -12.68 -27.30
N LEU A 507 6.85 -12.12 -26.08
CA LEU A 507 6.93 -12.89 -24.84
C LEU A 507 5.79 -13.92 -24.74
N ASN A 508 4.55 -13.53 -25.08
CA ASN A 508 3.38 -14.41 -25.03
C ASN A 508 3.44 -15.54 -26.07
N GLU A 509 4.08 -15.30 -27.22
CA GLU A 509 4.29 -16.30 -28.27
C GLU A 509 5.50 -17.22 -28.01
N GLY A 510 6.26 -16.97 -26.95
CA GLY A 510 7.37 -17.82 -26.54
C GLY A 510 8.69 -17.50 -27.26
N GLU A 511 8.86 -16.29 -27.79
CA GLU A 511 10.16 -15.84 -28.31
C GLU A 511 11.25 -16.02 -27.22
N PRO A 512 12.43 -16.58 -27.57
CA PRO A 512 13.55 -16.69 -26.65
C PRO A 512 13.92 -15.33 -26.04
N LEU A 513 14.18 -15.29 -24.73
CA LEU A 513 14.44 -14.03 -24.02
C LEU A 513 15.68 -13.30 -24.54
N GLU A 514 16.69 -14.04 -24.99
CA GLU A 514 17.91 -13.52 -25.65
C GLU A 514 17.63 -12.69 -26.92
N ASN A 515 16.52 -12.97 -27.61
CA ASN A 515 16.13 -12.28 -28.83
C ASN A 515 15.34 -10.99 -28.57
N ILE A 516 15.05 -10.66 -27.31
CA ILE A 516 14.29 -9.48 -26.90
C ILE A 516 15.26 -8.50 -26.23
N PRO A 517 15.76 -7.47 -26.95
CA PRO A 517 16.87 -6.64 -26.47
C PRO A 517 16.65 -6.03 -25.10
N VAL A 518 15.48 -5.44 -24.83
CA VAL A 518 15.20 -4.83 -23.52
C VAL A 518 15.21 -5.83 -22.36
N ILE A 519 14.88 -7.11 -22.60
CA ILE A 519 15.00 -8.13 -21.56
C ILE A 519 16.48 -8.36 -21.20
N ASN A 520 17.39 -8.25 -22.17
CA ASN A 520 18.82 -8.32 -21.90
C ASN A 520 19.27 -7.18 -20.99
N ASP A 521 18.86 -5.95 -21.32
CA ASP A 521 19.17 -4.75 -20.53
C ASP A 521 18.64 -4.91 -19.10
N MET A 522 17.39 -5.39 -18.93
CA MET A 522 16.78 -5.61 -17.62
C MET A 522 17.51 -6.67 -16.79
N VAL A 523 17.92 -7.79 -17.40
CA VAL A 523 18.70 -8.83 -16.71
C VAL A 523 20.05 -8.28 -16.26
N GLU A 524 20.73 -7.51 -17.11
CA GLU A 524 22.00 -6.87 -16.79
C GLU A 524 21.84 -5.89 -15.61
N LEU A 525 20.81 -5.04 -15.63
CA LEU A 525 20.48 -4.13 -14.52
C LEU A 525 20.22 -4.89 -13.20
N CYS A 526 19.54 -6.04 -13.23
CA CYS A 526 19.35 -6.87 -12.04
C CYS A 526 20.67 -7.36 -11.44
N VAL A 527 21.60 -7.81 -12.30
CA VAL A 527 22.92 -8.29 -11.87
C VAL A 527 23.76 -7.13 -11.31
N LEU A 528 23.76 -5.98 -11.98
CA LEU A 528 24.47 -4.77 -11.54
C LEU A 528 23.94 -4.29 -10.18
N ASN A 529 22.62 -4.17 -10.02
CA ASN A 529 22.01 -3.76 -8.77
C ASN A 529 22.30 -4.75 -7.63
N SER A 530 22.28 -6.06 -7.91
CA SER A 530 22.68 -7.08 -6.93
C SER A 530 24.15 -6.94 -6.50
N LEU A 531 25.06 -6.63 -7.43
CA LEU A 531 26.46 -6.36 -7.10
C LEU A 531 26.65 -5.08 -6.29
N GLU A 532 25.92 -4.01 -6.60
CA GLU A 532 25.94 -2.75 -5.84
C GLU A 532 25.41 -2.92 -4.42
N THR A 533 24.26 -3.56 -4.26
CA THR A 533 23.70 -3.84 -2.94
C THR A 533 24.59 -4.77 -2.11
N MET A 534 25.29 -5.73 -2.72
CA MET A 534 26.33 -6.53 -2.04
C MET A 534 27.55 -5.71 -1.59
N LYS A 535 27.92 -4.64 -2.32
CA LYS A 535 28.99 -3.70 -1.91
C LYS A 535 28.58 -2.90 -0.70
N ASP A 536 27.37 -2.35 -0.73
CA ASP A 536 26.81 -1.53 0.34
C ASP A 536 26.57 -2.31 1.63
N ARG A 537 26.44 -3.64 1.53
CA ARG A 537 26.39 -4.59 2.67
C ARG A 537 27.78 -4.97 3.23
N ARG A 538 28.87 -4.30 2.81
CA ARG A 538 30.28 -4.59 3.14
C ARG A 538 30.78 -5.97 2.67
N SER A 539 30.67 -6.24 1.37
CA SER A 539 31.68 -7.06 0.69
C SER A 539 32.48 -6.15 -0.25
N HIS A 540 33.73 -5.86 0.08
CA HIS A 540 34.58 -4.92 -0.65
C HIS A 540 34.60 -5.22 -2.16
N LEU A 541 34.07 -4.31 -2.99
CA LEU A 541 34.33 -4.32 -4.43
C LEU A 541 34.61 -2.90 -4.93
N SER A 542 35.61 -2.78 -5.79
CA SER A 542 35.77 -1.69 -6.75
C SER A 542 35.45 -2.25 -8.14
N LEU A 543 34.63 -1.53 -8.93
CA LEU A 543 34.39 -1.84 -10.35
C LEU A 543 35.70 -1.66 -11.13
N SER A 544 36.03 -2.58 -12.03
CA SER A 544 37.07 -2.40 -13.06
C SER A 544 36.43 -2.29 -14.43
#